data_AF-A0A650ELD4-F1
#
_entry.id   AF-A0A650ELD4-F1
#
_cell.length_a   1.000
_cell.length_b   1.000
_cell.length_c   1.000
_cell.angle_alpha   90.00
_cell.angle_beta   90.00
_cell.angle_gamma   90.00
#
_symmetry.space_group_name_H-M   'P 1'
#
loop_
_entity.id
_entity.type
_entity.pdbx_description
1 polymer ?
#
loop_
_entity_poly.entity_id
_entity_poly.type
_entity_poly.pdbx_seq_one_letter_code
_entity_poly.pdbx_strand_id
1 'polypeptide(L)'
;MKGFTLIELLVVVLIIGILSAVALPQYTKAVEKSRISEAKILLKSLSDAEDIYVLSTGESCGTSKLEDLDITLPGTVKDVSGRTHVSTKNFEIYADECTHEGGSGNALDFYAERIGKNYAVRFVGPAYTGGGTPGIFYCHCNSGACDSVCSQAGAVKQGNDWIFQ
;
A
#
# COMPACT_ATOMS: atom_id res chain seq x y z
N MET A 1 12.84 -31.76 -45.23
CA MET A 1 12.69 -30.95 -43.99
C MET A 1 12.37 -31.93 -42.87
N LYS A 2 13.21 -32.03 -41.84
CA LYS A 2 12.90 -32.83 -40.64
C LYS A 2 11.88 -32.03 -39.84
N GLY A 3 10.61 -32.41 -39.97
CA GLY A 3 9.50 -31.77 -39.25
C GLY A 3 9.45 -32.28 -37.81
N PHE A 4 9.15 -31.36 -36.88
CA PHE A 4 8.81 -31.68 -35.50
C PHE A 4 7.66 -32.69 -35.47
N THR A 5 7.72 -33.68 -34.58
CA THR A 5 6.64 -34.65 -34.45
C THR A 5 5.49 -34.06 -33.63
N LEU A 6 4.25 -34.43 -33.96
CA LEU A 6 3.06 -33.99 -33.21
C LEU A 6 3.12 -34.45 -31.74
N ILE A 7 3.75 -35.60 -31.48
CA ILE A 7 3.89 -36.14 -30.12
C ILE A 7 4.91 -35.35 -29.28
N GLU A 8 6.00 -34.85 -29.89
CA GLU A 8 6.94 -33.96 -29.19
C GLU A 8 6.25 -32.68 -28.74
N LEU A 9 5.43 -32.06 -29.61
CA LEU A 9 4.69 -30.86 -29.22
C LEU A 9 3.63 -31.14 -28.15
N LEU A 10 2.99 -32.31 -28.18
CA LEU A 10 1.97 -32.67 -27.20
C LEU A 10 2.54 -32.82 -25.78
N VAL A 11 3.68 -33.51 -25.64
CA VAL A 11 4.35 -33.65 -24.33
C VAL A 11 4.85 -32.31 -23.81
N VAL A 12 5.36 -31.43 -24.68
CA VAL A 12 5.83 -30.10 -24.28
C VAL A 12 4.69 -29.24 -23.74
N VAL A 13 3.54 -29.19 -24.43
CA VAL A 13 2.38 -28.41 -23.96
C VAL A 13 1.83 -28.98 -22.65
N LEU A 14 1.84 -30.31 -22.49
CA LEU A 14 1.43 -30.97 -21.24
C LEU A 14 2.33 -30.56 -20.06
N ILE A 15 3.65 -30.58 -20.23
CA ILE A 15 4.59 -30.19 -19.17
C ILE A 15 4.45 -28.70 -18.83
N ILE A 16 4.36 -27.81 -19.84
CA ILE A 16 4.15 -26.36 -19.62
C ILE A 16 2.83 -26.12 -18.88
N GLY A 17 1.77 -26.87 -19.23
CA GLY A 17 0.47 -26.80 -18.55
C GLY A 17 0.59 -27.05 -17.04
N ILE A 18 1.27 -28.13 -16.63
CA ILE A 18 1.46 -28.49 -15.21
C ILE A 18 2.28 -27.42 -14.48
N LEU A 19 3.39 -26.96 -15.07
CA LEU A 19 4.24 -25.94 -14.46
C LEU A 19 3.48 -24.61 -14.28
N SER A 20 2.69 -24.20 -15.28
CA SER A 20 1.92 -22.96 -15.23
C SER A 20 0.88 -22.94 -14.11
N ALA A 21 0.23 -24.07 -13.83
CA ALA A 21 -0.79 -24.18 -12.81
C ALA A 21 -0.27 -23.89 -11.39
N VAL A 22 0.98 -24.27 -11.10
CA VAL A 22 1.63 -24.01 -9.81
C VAL A 22 2.33 -22.65 -9.79
N ALA A 23 2.93 -22.25 -10.90
CA ALA A 23 3.72 -21.01 -10.98
C ALA A 23 2.86 -19.74 -10.91
N LEU A 24 1.70 -19.71 -11.57
CA LEU A 24 0.83 -18.53 -11.60
C LEU A 24 0.40 -18.02 -10.21
N PRO A 25 -0.16 -18.86 -9.31
CA PRO A 25 -0.54 -18.39 -7.98
C PRO A 25 0.68 -17.98 -7.13
N GLN A 26 1.86 -18.54 -7.36
CA GLN A 26 3.07 -18.08 -6.65
C GLN A 26 3.56 -16.73 -7.17
N TYR A 27 3.50 -16.53 -8.50
CA TYR A 27 3.89 -15.28 -9.13
C TYR A 27 3.02 -14.11 -8.68
N THR A 28 1.69 -14.28 -8.64
CA THR A 28 0.78 -13.21 -8.19
C THR A 28 1.06 -12.79 -6.75
N LYS A 29 1.38 -13.75 -5.86
CA LYS A 29 1.77 -13.48 -4.47
C LYS A 29 3.07 -12.68 -4.38
N ALA A 30 4.08 -13.06 -5.17
CA ALA A 30 5.35 -12.34 -5.20
C ALA A 30 5.15 -10.89 -5.68
N VAL A 31 4.33 -10.68 -6.71
CA VAL A 31 4.01 -9.35 -7.23
C VAL A 31 3.29 -8.49 -6.18
N GLU A 32 2.27 -9.03 -5.49
CA GLU A 32 1.57 -8.26 -4.45
C GLU A 32 2.48 -7.94 -3.25
N LYS A 33 3.37 -8.86 -2.86
CA LYS A 33 4.36 -8.57 -1.81
C LYS A 33 5.30 -7.43 -2.21
N SER A 34 5.77 -7.41 -3.45
CA SER A 34 6.59 -6.31 -3.97
C SER A 34 5.84 -4.98 -3.98
N ARG A 35 4.56 -4.99 -4.36
CA ARG A 35 3.69 -3.80 -4.33
C ARG A 35 3.49 -3.25 -2.92
N ILE A 36 3.30 -4.12 -1.93
CA ILE A 36 3.22 -3.71 -0.53
C ILE A 36 4.53 -3.09 -0.06
N SER A 37 5.68 -3.65 -0.48
CA SER A 37 6.99 -3.04 -0.18
C SER A 37 7.15 -1.66 -0.81
N GLU A 38 6.69 -1.48 -2.05
CA GLU A 38 6.67 -0.18 -2.74
C GLU A 38 5.81 0.83 -1.97
N ALA A 39 4.59 0.44 -1.58
CA ALA A 39 3.70 1.28 -0.80
C ALA A 39 4.33 1.72 0.53
N LYS A 40 4.98 0.80 1.27
CA LYS A 40 5.68 1.14 2.52
C LYS A 40 6.76 2.22 2.32
N ILE A 41 7.53 2.12 1.24
CA ILE A 41 8.57 3.09 0.92
C ILE A 41 7.94 4.46 0.65
N LEU A 42 6.89 4.51 -0.17
CA LEU A 42 6.19 5.76 -0.49
C LEU A 42 5.59 6.42 0.77
N LEU A 43 4.91 5.63 1.60
CA LEU A 43 4.32 6.13 2.85
C LEU A 43 5.37 6.59 3.85
N LYS A 44 6.54 5.93 3.91
CA LYS A 44 7.65 6.38 4.76
C LYS A 44 8.17 7.74 4.31
N SER A 45 8.40 7.92 3.01
CA SER A 45 8.86 9.19 2.46
C SER A 45 7.85 10.31 2.71
N LEU A 46 6.55 10.02 2.66
CA LEU A 46 5.51 10.97 3.01
C LEU A 46 5.58 11.37 4.48
N SER A 47 5.68 10.40 5.39
CA SER A 47 5.84 10.70 6.81
C SER A 47 7.08 11.54 7.10
N ASP A 48 8.19 11.29 6.40
CA ASP A 48 9.41 12.08 6.57
C ASP A 48 9.23 13.52 6.08
N ALA A 49 8.51 13.71 4.97
CA ALA A 49 8.18 15.04 4.47
C ALA A 49 7.25 15.81 5.43
N GLU A 50 6.32 15.10 6.06
CA GLU A 50 5.41 15.66 7.06
C GLU A 50 6.10 16.05 8.36
N ASP A 51 7.04 15.21 8.84
CA ASP A 51 7.87 15.55 9.99
C ASP A 51 8.65 16.86 9.73
N ILE A 52 9.16 17.06 8.50
CA ILE A 52 9.83 18.31 8.11
C ILE A 52 8.83 19.48 8.05
N TYR A 53 7.64 19.26 7.50
CA TYR A 53 6.59 20.28 7.41
C TYR A 53 6.20 20.80 8.79
N VAL A 54 5.87 19.89 9.72
CA VAL A 54 5.55 20.16 11.12
C VAL A 54 6.64 20.99 11.81
N LEU A 55 7.91 20.64 11.59
CA LEU A 55 9.05 21.38 12.15
C LEU A 55 9.18 22.79 11.56
N SER A 56 8.76 23.01 10.32
CA SER A 56 8.88 24.30 9.62
C SER A 56 7.73 25.26 9.90
N THR A 57 6.51 24.75 10.05
CA THR A 57 5.29 25.55 10.27
C THR A 57 4.96 25.73 11.74
N GLY A 58 5.43 24.82 12.60
CA GLY A 58 5.05 24.76 14.02
C GLY A 58 3.65 24.19 14.25
N GLU A 59 3.01 23.65 13.21
CA GLU A 59 1.73 22.94 13.33
C GLU A 59 1.96 21.54 13.89
N SER A 60 1.22 21.15 14.93
CA SER A 60 1.43 19.86 15.60
C SER A 60 0.91 18.63 14.84
N CYS A 61 0.21 18.82 13.71
CA CYS A 61 -0.62 17.79 13.10
C CYS A 61 -0.42 17.56 11.58
N GLY A 62 0.58 18.18 10.96
CA GLY A 62 0.88 18.01 9.53
C GLY A 62 -0.14 18.67 8.59
N THR A 63 -0.10 18.31 7.30
CA THR A 63 -1.07 18.75 6.27
C THR A 63 -1.70 17.61 5.44
N SER A 64 -3.04 17.53 5.35
CA SER A 64 -3.71 16.55 4.46
C SER A 64 -3.60 16.91 2.97
N LYS A 65 -2.97 18.04 2.68
CA LYS A 65 -2.67 18.46 1.33
C LYS A 65 -1.24 18.07 1.00
N LEU A 66 -1.09 16.95 0.31
CA LEU A 66 0.21 16.44 -0.10
C LEU A 66 0.96 17.41 -1.03
N GLU A 67 0.28 18.39 -1.62
CA GLU A 67 0.90 19.48 -2.40
C GLU A 67 1.67 20.51 -1.56
N ASP A 68 1.37 20.62 -0.26
CA ASP A 68 2.11 21.48 0.67
C ASP A 68 3.43 20.84 1.12
N LEU A 69 3.62 19.55 0.82
CA LEU A 69 4.83 18.80 1.11
C LEU A 69 5.82 18.90 -0.05
N ASP A 70 7.10 19.13 0.25
CA ASP A 70 8.18 19.15 -0.75
C ASP A 70 8.60 17.72 -1.16
N ILE A 71 7.65 16.94 -1.68
CA ILE A 71 7.86 15.58 -2.15
C ILE A 71 7.17 15.36 -3.50
N THR A 72 7.90 14.72 -4.42
CA THR A 72 7.31 14.28 -5.70
C THR A 72 6.91 12.82 -5.60
N LEU A 73 5.59 12.57 -5.62
CA LEU A 73 5.04 11.22 -5.71
C LEU A 73 4.76 10.81 -7.16
N PRO A 74 4.94 9.52 -7.50
CA PRO A 74 4.65 9.04 -8.84
C PRO A 74 3.14 8.89 -9.05
N GLY A 75 2.50 9.82 -9.75
CA GLY A 75 1.08 9.67 -10.06
C GLY A 75 0.40 10.94 -10.51
N THR A 76 -0.93 10.90 -10.51
CA THR A 76 -1.78 12.06 -10.78
C THR A 76 -2.43 12.52 -9.48
N VAL A 77 -2.30 13.80 -9.20
CA VAL A 77 -2.93 14.46 -8.06
C VAL A 77 -4.42 14.67 -8.33
N LYS A 78 -5.25 14.42 -7.33
CA LYS A 78 -6.70 14.66 -7.33
C LYS A 78 -7.09 15.24 -5.98
N ASP A 79 -7.94 16.26 -5.98
CA ASP A 79 -8.56 16.73 -4.74
C ASP A 79 -9.88 16.02 -4.49
N VAL A 80 -10.01 15.42 -3.32
CA VAL A 80 -11.23 14.76 -2.85
C VAL A 80 -11.65 15.42 -1.56
N SER A 81 -12.71 16.24 -1.63
CA SER A 81 -13.30 16.91 -0.45
C SER A 81 -12.30 17.72 0.39
N GLY A 82 -11.30 18.34 -0.25
CA GLY A 82 -10.27 19.15 0.43
C GLY A 82 -9.04 18.39 0.89
N ARG A 83 -8.93 17.10 0.57
CA ARG A 83 -7.74 16.26 0.78
C ARG A 83 -7.09 15.92 -0.55
N THR A 84 -5.77 15.86 -0.56
CA THR A 84 -5.03 15.49 -1.76
C THR A 84 -4.88 13.98 -1.84
N HIS A 85 -5.32 13.41 -2.97
CA HIS A 85 -5.16 12.01 -3.32
C HIS A 85 -4.16 11.91 -4.48
N VAL A 86 -3.18 11.03 -4.37
CA VAL A 86 -2.24 10.72 -5.45
C VAL A 86 -2.56 9.34 -6.00
N SER A 87 -3.13 9.33 -7.20
CA SER A 87 -3.44 8.11 -7.92
C SER A 87 -2.21 7.67 -8.71
N THR A 88 -1.57 6.61 -8.25
CA THR A 88 -0.49 5.92 -8.97
C THR A 88 -1.09 4.83 -9.88
N LYS A 89 -0.24 4.00 -10.50
CA LYS A 89 -0.69 2.82 -11.28
C LYS A 89 -1.36 1.75 -10.42
N ASN A 90 -0.89 1.55 -9.19
CA ASN A 90 -1.33 0.45 -8.32
C ASN A 90 -2.09 0.93 -7.08
N PHE A 91 -1.79 2.12 -6.59
CA PHE A 91 -2.26 2.64 -5.32
C PHE A 91 -2.88 4.03 -5.46
N GLU A 92 -3.89 4.27 -4.65
CA GLU A 92 -4.36 5.60 -4.32
C GLU A 92 -3.79 5.98 -2.95
N ILE A 93 -3.01 7.06 -2.92
CA ILE A 93 -2.25 7.48 -1.74
C ILE A 93 -2.87 8.75 -1.19
N TYR A 94 -3.15 8.79 0.10
CA TYR A 94 -3.68 9.98 0.77
C TYR A 94 -3.27 9.98 2.23
N ALA A 95 -3.38 11.14 2.87
CA ALA A 95 -3.20 11.30 4.30
C ALA A 95 -4.54 11.62 4.97
N ASP A 96 -4.72 11.16 6.20
CA ASP A 96 -5.88 11.40 7.04
C ASP A 96 -5.51 12.18 8.30
N GLU A 97 -6.51 12.86 8.86
CA GLU A 97 -6.35 13.89 9.90
C GLU A 97 -5.78 13.31 11.20
N CYS A 98 -4.97 14.07 11.94
CA CYS A 98 -4.33 13.58 13.18
C CYS A 98 -5.34 13.19 14.28
N THR A 99 -6.53 13.80 14.26
CA THR A 99 -7.66 13.53 15.16
C THR A 99 -8.82 12.94 14.39
N HIS A 100 -9.34 11.79 14.84
CA HIS A 100 -10.49 11.10 14.23
C HIS A 100 -11.83 11.90 14.34
N GLU A 101 -11.83 13.09 14.91
CA GLU A 101 -13.02 13.89 15.19
C GLU A 101 -12.85 15.36 14.78
N GLY A 102 -12.91 15.63 13.47
CA GLY A 102 -13.34 16.94 12.93
C GLY A 102 -12.53 18.18 13.34
N GLY A 103 -11.27 18.03 13.70
CA GLY A 103 -10.35 19.15 13.94
C GLY A 103 -9.65 19.56 12.66
N SER A 104 -9.66 20.84 12.30
CA SER A 104 -8.89 21.34 11.15
C SER A 104 -7.40 21.42 11.50
N GLY A 105 -6.61 20.50 10.94
CA GLY A 105 -5.15 20.41 11.07
C GLY A 105 -4.78 18.93 10.95
N ASN A 106 -4.29 18.51 9.78
CA ASN A 106 -4.53 17.15 9.29
C ASN A 106 -3.25 16.49 8.79
N ALA A 107 -3.08 15.16 8.91
CA ALA A 107 -2.02 14.30 8.33
C ALA A 107 -0.90 13.84 9.25
N LEU A 108 -1.19 12.77 10.00
CA LEU A 108 -0.19 11.86 10.54
C LEU A 108 -0.60 10.40 10.35
N ASP A 109 -1.55 10.11 9.47
CA ASP A 109 -1.96 8.75 9.13
C ASP A 109 -2.03 8.62 7.62
N PHE A 110 -1.17 7.78 7.06
CA PHE A 110 -0.95 7.72 5.62
C PHE A 110 -1.45 6.39 5.08
N TYR A 111 -2.23 6.45 4.02
CA TYR A 111 -2.83 5.29 3.38
C TYR A 111 -2.32 5.15 1.95
N ALA A 112 -2.07 3.92 1.56
CA ALA A 112 -1.90 3.49 0.17
C ALA A 112 -2.93 2.40 -0.11
N GLU A 113 -4.09 2.79 -0.62
CA GLU A 113 -5.19 1.89 -0.97
C GLU A 113 -4.92 1.23 -2.31
N ARG A 114 -5.00 -0.11 -2.36
CA ARG A 114 -4.71 -0.84 -3.59
C ARG A 114 -5.89 -0.71 -4.57
N ILE A 115 -5.65 -0.04 -5.70
CA ILE A 115 -6.66 0.16 -6.74
C ILE A 115 -7.20 -1.18 -7.26
N GLY A 116 -8.51 -1.37 -7.15
CA GLY A 116 -9.20 -2.59 -7.60
C GLY A 116 -8.96 -3.82 -6.72
N LYS A 117 -8.44 -3.64 -5.49
CA LYS A 117 -8.33 -4.68 -4.46
C LYS A 117 -8.82 -4.13 -3.13
N ASN A 118 -9.24 -5.01 -2.23
CA ASN A 118 -9.85 -4.61 -0.96
C ASN A 118 -8.85 -4.47 0.20
N TYR A 119 -7.59 -4.12 -0.09
CA TYR A 119 -6.57 -3.95 0.94
C TYR A 119 -5.86 -2.61 0.80
N ALA A 120 -5.30 -2.12 1.90
CA ALA A 120 -4.48 -0.92 1.94
C ALA A 120 -3.24 -1.14 2.81
N VAL A 121 -2.18 -0.40 2.54
CA VAL A 121 -1.07 -0.26 3.49
C VAL A 121 -1.29 1.06 4.22
N ARG A 122 -1.18 1.04 5.55
CA ARG A 122 -1.33 2.21 6.41
C ARG A 122 -0.05 2.43 7.19
N PHE A 123 0.37 3.68 7.36
CA PHE A 123 1.48 4.07 8.22
C PHE A 123 1.01 5.13 9.21
N VAL A 124 1.21 4.86 10.50
CA VAL A 124 0.82 5.77 11.57
C VAL A 124 2.03 6.62 11.97
N GLY A 125 1.95 7.92 11.76
CA GLY A 125 2.94 8.92 12.11
C GLY A 125 3.03 9.20 13.62
N PRO A 126 4.13 9.83 14.09
CA PRO A 126 4.52 9.93 15.50
C PRO A 126 3.51 10.63 16.43
N ALA A 127 2.76 11.62 15.92
CA ALA A 127 1.79 12.40 16.70
C ALA A 127 0.32 12.06 16.39
N TYR A 128 0.06 10.95 15.69
CA TYR A 128 -1.31 10.48 15.44
C TYR A 128 -1.96 9.90 16.69
N THR A 129 -3.20 10.30 17.00
CA THR A 129 -3.91 9.86 18.21
C THR A 129 -5.15 9.00 17.94
N GLY A 130 -5.52 8.78 16.68
CA GLY A 130 -6.73 8.04 16.27
C GLY A 130 -6.64 6.50 16.32
N GLY A 131 -5.59 5.94 16.93
CA GLY A 131 -5.41 4.49 17.11
C GLY A 131 -4.37 3.85 16.18
N GLY A 132 -3.74 2.79 16.67
CA GLY A 132 -2.48 2.25 16.11
C GLY A 132 -1.27 2.75 16.91
N THR A 133 -0.14 2.08 16.72
CA THR A 133 1.14 2.43 17.33
C THR A 133 1.93 3.26 16.33
N PRO A 134 2.35 4.49 16.69
CA PRO A 134 3.15 5.31 15.82
C PRO A 134 4.44 4.62 15.37
N GLY A 135 4.86 4.89 14.13
CA GLY A 135 6.05 4.33 13.50
C GLY A 135 5.87 2.92 12.95
N ILE A 136 4.67 2.35 13.00
CA ILE A 136 4.39 0.99 12.54
C ILE A 136 3.55 0.98 11.25
N PHE A 137 3.86 0.04 10.37
CA PHE A 137 3.06 -0.23 9.17
C PHE A 137 1.98 -1.27 9.45
N TYR A 138 0.79 -1.00 8.93
CA TYR A 138 -0.38 -1.85 9.01
C TYR A 138 -0.80 -2.30 7.61
N CYS A 139 -1.33 -3.52 7.51
CA CYS A 139 -2.07 -3.98 6.35
C CYS A 139 -3.56 -3.91 6.70
N HIS A 140 -4.27 -2.95 6.13
CA HIS A 140 -5.70 -2.86 6.32
C HIS A 140 -6.43 -3.72 5.28
N CYS A 141 -7.48 -4.40 5.70
CA CYS A 141 -8.22 -5.33 4.84
C CYS A 141 -9.72 -5.13 5.02
N ASN A 142 -10.37 -4.58 3.99
CA ASN A 142 -11.78 -4.17 4.00
C ASN A 142 -12.76 -5.35 3.81
N SER A 143 -12.25 -6.56 3.60
CA SER A 143 -13.05 -7.77 3.38
C SER A 143 -12.24 -9.01 3.72
N GLY A 144 -12.79 -10.05 4.35
CA GLY A 144 -12.01 -11.25 4.72
C GLY A 144 -11.24 -11.93 3.56
N ALA A 145 -11.60 -11.65 2.30
CA ALA A 145 -10.89 -12.14 1.12
C ALA A 145 -9.43 -11.63 0.99
N CYS A 146 -9.07 -10.48 1.57
CA CYS A 146 -7.70 -9.95 1.52
C CYS A 146 -6.79 -10.36 2.69
N ASP A 147 -7.30 -11.10 3.69
CA ASP A 147 -6.49 -11.57 4.82
C ASP A 147 -5.30 -12.43 4.35
N SER A 148 -5.53 -13.20 3.28
CA SER A 148 -4.48 -13.99 2.64
C SER A 148 -3.37 -13.14 2.04
N VAL A 149 -3.67 -11.92 1.58
CA VAL A 149 -2.67 -10.99 1.04
C VAL A 149 -1.82 -10.41 2.16
N CYS A 150 -2.43 -9.94 3.24
CA CYS A 150 -1.71 -9.37 4.38
C CYS A 150 -0.79 -10.41 5.04
N SER A 151 -1.29 -11.61 5.31
CA SER A 151 -0.48 -12.72 5.85
C SER A 151 0.68 -13.11 4.93
N GLN A 152 0.44 -13.22 3.62
CA GLN A 152 1.49 -13.59 2.64
C GLN A 152 2.54 -12.49 2.45
N ALA A 153 2.15 -11.23 2.66
CA ALA A 153 3.08 -10.11 2.65
C ALA A 153 3.97 -10.07 3.91
N GLY A 154 3.69 -10.91 4.91
CA GLY A 154 4.46 -11.00 6.15
C GLY A 154 3.90 -10.15 7.30
N ALA A 155 2.66 -9.66 7.19
CA ALA A 155 2.00 -9.04 8.34
C ALA A 155 1.57 -10.12 9.34
N VAL A 156 1.72 -9.83 10.63
CA VAL A 156 1.27 -10.66 11.74
C VAL A 156 -0.02 -10.08 12.29
N LYS A 157 -1.04 -10.92 12.48
CA LYS A 157 -2.32 -10.49 13.05
C LYS A 157 -2.18 -10.28 14.55
N GLN A 158 -2.48 -9.08 15.04
CA GLN A 158 -2.54 -8.75 16.46
C GLN A 158 -3.93 -8.18 16.77
N GLY A 159 -4.77 -8.96 17.45
CA GLY A 159 -6.18 -8.61 17.63
C GLY A 159 -6.91 -8.54 16.29
N ASN A 160 -7.44 -7.36 15.96
CA ASN A 160 -8.15 -7.09 14.70
C ASN A 160 -7.25 -6.56 13.59
N ASP A 161 -6.00 -6.19 13.89
CA ASP A 161 -5.11 -5.51 12.96
C ASP A 161 -4.03 -6.45 12.40
N TRP A 162 -3.65 -6.24 11.14
CA TRP A 162 -2.47 -6.89 10.55
C TRP A 162 -1.29 -5.93 10.59
N ILE A 163 -0.24 -6.31 11.30
CA ILE A 163 0.89 -5.45 11.61
C ILE A 163 2.15 -5.99 10.93
N PHE A 164 2.90 -5.13 10.25
CA PHE A 164 4.22 -5.49 9.76
C PHE A 164 5.26 -5.23 10.84
N GLN A 165 5.97 -6.30 11.22
CA GLN A 165 7.12 -6.24 12.12
C GLN A 165 8.42 -5.97 11.35
#